data_AF-A0A496ZEY6-F1
#
_entry.id   AF-A0A496ZEY6-F1
#
_cell.length_a   1.000
_cell.length_b   1.000
_cell.length_c   1.000
_cell.angle_alpha   90.00
_cell.angle_beta   90.00
_cell.angle_gamma   90.00
#
_symmetry.space_group_name_H-M   'P 1'
#
loop_
_entity.id
_entity.type
_entity.pdbx_description
1 polymer ?
#
loop_
_entity_poly.entity_id
_entity_poly.type
_entity_poly.pdbx_seq_one_letter_code
_entity_poly.pdbx_strand_id
1 'polypeptide(L)'
;MTLPLQNIRILDFGQYIAGPATAVILADQGAEVIRIVPPGGPRWDSPAMDTLNRRKKSIVLDLKKSQDMTIVHDLIVSADLSKRRKSTPTWEPSMC
;
A
#
# COMPACT_ATOMS: atom_id res chain seq x y z
N MET A 1 -20.72 -9.48 14.67
CA MET A 1 -20.82 -8.11 14.12
C MET A 1 -19.91 -8.05 12.91
N THR A 2 -20.42 -7.63 11.76
CA THR A 2 -19.65 -7.49 10.52
C THR A 2 -19.05 -6.09 10.45
N LEU A 3 -17.80 -5.98 10.00
CA LEU A 3 -17.13 -4.69 9.82
C LEU A 3 -17.40 -4.14 8.41
N PRO A 4 -17.42 -2.81 8.21
CA PRO A 4 -17.82 -2.21 6.92
C PRO A 4 -16.98 -2.62 5.71
N LEU A 5 -15.69 -2.93 5.90
CA LEU A 5 -14.77 -3.36 4.85
C LEU A 5 -14.38 -4.84 4.98
N GLN A 6 -15.21 -5.63 5.67
CA GLN A 6 -14.97 -7.06 5.76
C GLN A 6 -14.99 -7.70 4.37
N ASN A 7 -14.01 -8.57 4.10
CA ASN A 7 -13.76 -9.22 2.81
C ASN A 7 -13.18 -8.32 1.71
N ILE A 8 -12.82 -7.07 2.02
CA ILE A 8 -12.10 -6.20 1.08
C ILE A 8 -10.59 -6.41 1.26
N ARG A 9 -9.88 -6.70 0.17
CA ARG A 9 -8.41 -6.79 0.16
C ARG A 9 -7.78 -5.56 -0.48
N ILE A 10 -6.79 -4.99 0.19
CA ILE A 10 -6.13 -3.74 -0.22
C ILE A 10 -4.62 -3.92 -0.28
N LEU A 11 -4.02 -3.48 -1.39
CA LEU A 11 -2.57 -3.39 -1.56
C LEU A 11 -2.08 -1.96 -1.28
N ASP A 12 -1.25 -1.84 -0.24
CA ASP A 12 -0.62 -0.59 0.17
C ASP A 12 0.84 -0.51 -0.33
N PHE A 13 1.05 0.27 -1.39
CA PHE A 13 2.39 0.65 -1.88
C PHE A 13 2.88 1.97 -1.26
N GLY A 14 2.16 2.48 -0.28
CA GLY A 14 2.42 3.73 0.40
C GLY A 14 3.76 3.74 1.14
N GLN A 15 4.51 4.82 0.94
CA GLN A 15 5.72 5.14 1.71
C GLN A 15 5.45 6.39 2.55
N TYR A 16 6.24 6.60 3.60
CA TYR A 16 6.07 7.68 4.58
C TYR A 16 4.76 7.57 5.38
N ILE A 17 4.02 8.67 5.53
CA ILE A 17 2.88 8.77 6.46
C ILE A 17 1.55 8.55 5.75
N ALA A 18 1.29 9.26 4.64
CA ALA A 18 -0.04 9.34 4.04
C ALA A 18 -0.57 7.97 3.55
N GLY A 19 0.29 7.12 3.00
CA GLY A 19 -0.10 5.76 2.60
C GLY A 19 -0.46 4.90 3.81
N PRO A 20 0.49 4.69 4.74
CA PRO A 20 0.26 3.91 5.94
C PRO A 20 -0.89 4.40 6.82
N ALA A 21 -1.12 5.71 6.92
CA ALA A 21 -2.22 6.31 7.67
C ALA A 21 -3.59 6.02 7.06
N THR A 22 -3.74 6.09 5.72
CA THR A 22 -4.99 5.66 5.09
C THR A 22 -5.19 4.15 5.27
N ALA A 23 -4.13 3.38 5.05
CA ALA A 23 -4.17 1.92 5.12
C ALA A 23 -4.58 1.39 6.51
N VAL A 24 -4.12 2.02 7.60
CA VAL A 24 -4.49 1.58 8.95
C VAL A 24 -5.97 1.85 9.28
N ILE A 25 -6.52 2.97 8.79
CA ILE A 25 -7.96 3.26 8.95
C ILE A 25 -8.78 2.18 8.25
N LEU A 26 -8.39 1.79 7.04
CA LEU A 26 -9.10 0.74 6.28
C LEU A 26 -8.98 -0.63 6.96
N ALA A 27 -7.80 -0.96 7.51
CA ALA A 27 -7.60 -2.18 8.29
C ALA A 27 -8.46 -2.19 9.56
N ASP A 28 -8.60 -1.06 10.24
CA ASP A 28 -9.45 -0.93 11.43
C ASP A 28 -10.95 -1.11 11.11
N GLN A 29 -11.36 -0.83 9.86
CA GLN A 29 -12.71 -1.11 9.36
C GLN A 29 -12.87 -2.54 8.80
N GLY A 30 -11.90 -3.43 9.03
CA GLY A 30 -11.99 -4.86 8.72
C GLY A 30 -11.42 -5.29 7.37
N ALA A 31 -10.75 -4.40 6.63
CA ALA A 31 -10.09 -4.75 5.38
C ALA A 31 -8.81 -5.58 5.62
N GLU A 32 -8.53 -6.53 4.72
CA GLU A 32 -7.24 -7.19 4.67
C GLU A 32 -6.25 -6.29 3.92
N VAL A 33 -5.31 -5.69 4.66
CA VAL A 33 -4.31 -4.79 4.07
C VAL A 33 -2.96 -5.49 3.96
N ILE A 34 -2.44 -5.57 2.74
CA ILE A 34 -1.11 -6.10 2.41
C ILE A 34 -0.20 -4.95 2.00
N ARG A 35 0.80 -4.67 2.83
CA ARG A 35 1.80 -3.63 2.61
C ARG A 35 2.98 -4.19 1.82
N ILE A 36 3.34 -3.53 0.73
CA ILE A 36 4.52 -3.86 -0.07
C ILE A 36 5.71 -3.02 0.39
N VAL A 37 6.76 -3.68 0.86
CA VAL A 37 7.98 -3.05 1.37
C VAL A 37 9.11 -3.26 0.35
N PRO A 38 9.86 -2.21 -0.03
CA PRO A 38 10.99 -2.40 -0.94
C PRO A 38 12.14 -3.15 -0.24
N PRO A 39 13.00 -3.85 -1.01
CA PRO A 39 14.23 -4.43 -0.47
C PRO A 39 15.11 -3.30 0.10
N GLY A 40 15.54 -3.43 1.35
CA GLY A 40 16.21 -2.37 2.10
C GLY A 40 15.33 -1.65 3.13
N GLY A 41 14.04 -2.00 3.22
CA GLY A 41 13.14 -1.52 4.26
C GLY A 41 12.35 -0.27 3.87
N PRO A 42 11.53 0.27 4.78
CA PRO A 42 10.74 1.46 4.51
C PRO A 42 11.64 2.68 4.27
N ARG A 43 11.24 3.56 3.33
CA ARG A 43 12.02 4.81 3.06
C ARG A 43 12.06 5.79 4.24
N TRP A 44 11.15 5.62 5.17
CA TRP A 44 11.09 6.37 6.41
C TRP A 44 10.94 5.37 7.52
N ASP A 45 11.93 5.33 8.41
CA ASP A 45 11.95 4.46 9.56
C ASP A 45 11.78 5.31 10.82
N SER A 46 10.69 5.09 11.54
CA SER A 46 10.27 5.89 12.67
C SER A 46 9.39 5.05 13.59
N PRO A 47 9.43 5.27 14.92
CA PRO A 47 8.53 4.59 15.87
C PRO A 47 7.04 4.75 15.52
N ALA A 48 6.68 5.81 14.80
CA ALA A 48 5.31 6.01 14.32
C ALA A 48 4.83 4.87 13.38
N MET A 49 5.75 4.17 12.73
CA MET A 49 5.43 3.06 11.83
C MET A 49 4.75 1.89 12.53
N ASP A 50 5.07 1.62 13.80
CA ASP A 50 4.42 0.55 14.55
C ASP A 50 2.93 0.83 14.69
N THR A 51 2.60 2.08 15.01
CA THR A 51 1.21 2.54 15.10
C THR A 51 0.54 2.54 13.73
N LEU A 52 1.24 3.02 12.68
CA LEU A 52 0.68 3.14 11.34
C LEU A 52 0.59 1.80 10.60
N ASN A 53 1.28 0.75 11.02
CA ASN A 53 1.27 -0.55 10.36
C ASN A 53 0.60 -1.66 11.16
N ARG A 54 0.06 -1.34 12.35
CA ARG A 54 -0.76 -2.28 13.11
C ARG A 54 -1.83 -2.90 12.21
N ARG A 55 -2.13 -4.18 12.45
CA ARG A 55 -3.15 -4.96 11.73
C ARG A 55 -2.95 -5.13 10.22
N LYS A 56 -1.78 -4.78 9.69
CA LYS A 56 -1.42 -5.05 8.29
C LYS A 56 -0.50 -6.27 8.19
N LYS A 57 -0.62 -6.99 7.08
CA LYS A 57 0.41 -7.94 6.63
C LYS A 57 1.44 -7.19 5.80
N SER A 58 2.70 -7.59 5.83
CA SER A 58 3.75 -6.99 4.99
C SER A 58 4.53 -8.04 4.23
N ILE A 59 4.85 -7.74 2.98
CA ILE A 59 5.74 -8.55 2.13
C ILE A 59 6.81 -7.65 1.53
N VAL A 60 8.04 -8.15 1.48
CA VAL A 60 9.14 -7.46 0.81
C VAL A 60 9.16 -7.87 -0.66
N LEU A 61 9.01 -6.91 -1.57
CA LEU A 61 9.06 -7.14 -3.02
C LEU A 61 9.85 -6.02 -3.70
N ASP A 62 10.71 -6.40 -4.62
CA ASP A 62 11.44 -5.51 -5.51
C ASP A 62 10.69 -5.32 -6.83
N LEU A 63 10.00 -4.19 -6.97
CA LEU A 63 9.25 -3.86 -8.19
C LEU A 63 10.12 -3.71 -9.45
N LYS A 64 11.45 -3.80 -9.33
CA LYS A 64 12.39 -3.83 -10.46
C LYS A 64 12.68 -5.25 -10.95
N LYS A 65 12.41 -6.27 -10.15
CA LYS A 65 12.60 -7.67 -10.52
C LYS A 65 11.34 -8.21 -11.18
N SER A 66 11.50 -8.84 -12.34
CA SER A 66 10.39 -9.46 -13.07
C SER A 66 9.66 -10.52 -12.24
N GLN A 67 10.40 -11.30 -11.45
CA GLN A 67 9.85 -12.33 -10.55
C GLN A 67 8.91 -11.73 -9.50
N ASP A 68 9.35 -10.67 -8.83
CA ASP A 68 8.55 -10.00 -7.80
C ASP A 68 7.36 -9.24 -8.42
N MET A 69 7.52 -8.74 -9.65
CA MET A 69 6.42 -8.15 -10.42
C MET A 69 5.32 -9.18 -10.73
N THR A 70 5.66 -10.44 -11.02
CA THR A 70 4.67 -11.52 -11.17
C THR A 70 3.86 -11.69 -9.88
N ILE A 71 4.52 -11.74 -8.72
CA ILE A 71 3.85 -11.84 -7.41
C ILE A 71 2.92 -10.64 -7.18
N VAL A 72 3.37 -9.42 -7.51
CA VAL A 72 2.54 -8.22 -7.40
C VAL A 72 1.33 -8.28 -8.32
N HIS A 73 1.49 -8.78 -9.54
CA HIS A 73 0.37 -8.96 -10.47
C HIS A 73 -0.66 -9.93 -9.92
N ASP A 74 -0.24 -11.08 -9.40
CA ASP A 74 -1.15 -12.06 -8.78
C ASP A 74 -1.89 -11.47 -7.58
N LEU A 75 -1.17 -10.70 -6.74
CA LEU A 75 -1.77 -10.00 -5.61
C LEU A 75 -2.80 -8.96 -6.06
N ILE A 76 -2.50 -8.18 -7.12
CA ILE A 76 -3.42 -7.18 -7.69
C ILE A 76 -4.69 -7.84 -8.22
N VAL A 77 -4.57 -8.98 -8.93
CA VAL A 77 -5.73 -9.73 -9.42
C VAL A 77 -6.65 -10.15 -8.28
N SER A 78 -6.08 -10.43 -7.11
CA SER A 78 -6.83 -10.81 -5.91
C SER A 78 -7.31 -9.63 -5.04
N ALA A 79 -6.95 -8.38 -5.37
CA ALA A 79 -7.21 -7.21 -4.54
C ALA A 79 -8.31 -6.31 -5.13
N ASP A 80 -9.22 -5.84 -4.28
CA ASP A 80 -10.32 -4.97 -4.68
C ASP A 80 -9.86 -3.51 -4.90
N LEU A 81 -8.82 -3.08 -4.18
CA LEU A 81 -8.27 -1.72 -4.27
C LEU A 81 -6.74 -1.73 -4.19
N SER A 82 -6.08 -1.10 -5.18
CA SER A 82 -4.62 -0.91 -5.19
C SER A 82 -4.25 0.58 -5.26
N LYS A 83 -3.50 1.08 -4.27
CA LYS A 83 -3.03 2.48 -4.25
C LYS A 83 -1.57 2.56 -4.68
N ARG A 84 -1.32 2.80 -5.97
CA ARG A 84 0.02 3.13 -6.48
C ARG A 84 0.17 4.64 -6.60
N ARG A 85 1.13 5.23 -5.88
CA ARG A 85 1.54 6.62 -6.14
C ARG A 85 2.29 6.65 -7.48
N LYS A 86 1.66 7.18 -8.53
CA LYS A 86 2.38 7.59 -9.75
C LYS A 86 3.36 8.69 -9.34
N SER A 87 4.65 8.55 -9.66
CA SER A 87 5.55 9.70 -9.72
C SER A 87 4.93 10.71 -10.69
N THR A 88 4.75 11.93 -10.24
CA THR A 88 4.00 13.03 -10.85
C THR A 88 4.29 13.18 -12.36
N PRO A 89 3.28 13.30 -13.24
CA PRO A 89 3.44 14.06 -14.47
C PRO A 89 3.43 15.55 -14.08
N THR A 90 4.48 16.28 -14.44
CA THR A 90 4.48 17.75 -14.40
C THR A 90 3.28 18.23 -15.23
N TRP A 91 2.27 18.78 -14.56
CA TRP A 91 1.22 19.53 -15.23
C TRP A 91 1.80 20.91 -15.52
N GLU A 92 1.82 21.29 -16.79
CA GLU A 92 2.20 22.64 -17.21
C GLU A 92 0.89 23.40 -17.44
N PRO A 93 0.63 24.49 -16.70
CA PRO A 93 -0.59 25.26 -16.88
C PRO A 93 -0.42 26.17 -18.09
N SER A 94 -0.75 25.66 -19.27
CA SER A 94 -0.89 26.51 -20.46
C SER A 94 -2.30 26.43 -21.02
N MET A 95 -2.99 27.57 -20.89
CA MET A 95 -3.98 28.13 -21.81
C MET A 95 -5.45 27.69 -21.61
N CYS A 96 -6.10 28.39 -20.69
CA CYS A 96 -7.30 29.14 -21.08
C CYS A 96 -6.85 30.47 -21.70
#